data_AF-A0A522NX32-F1
#
_entry.id   AF-A0A522NX32-F1
#
_cell.length_a   1.000
_cell.length_b   1.000
_cell.length_c   1.000
_cell.angle_alpha   90.00
_cell.angle_beta   90.00
_cell.angle_gamma   90.00
#
_symmetry.space_group_name_H-M   'P 1'
#
loop_
_entity.id
_entity.type
_entity.pdbx_description
1 polymer ?
#
loop_
_entity_poly.entity_id
_entity_poly.type
_entity_poly.pdbx_seq_one_letter_code
_entity_poly.pdbx_strand_id
1 'polypeptide(L)' 'MPTSIGFRPTPDDERILREAARPGERTSDTLRRALRLLDHERWLAQFRADAQTLKSEDVNTEPEAW' A
#
# COMPACT_ATOMS: atom_id res chain seq x y z
N MET A 1 11.83 -13.09 -17.21
CA MET A 1 11.80 -11.76 -17.88
C MET A 1 10.61 -11.00 -17.33
N PRO A 2 10.75 -9.71 -16.94
CA PRO A 2 9.59 -8.93 -16.51
C PRO A 2 8.60 -8.82 -17.67
N THR A 3 7.33 -9.12 -17.42
CA THR A 3 6.24 -8.92 -18.37
C THR A 3 5.89 -7.43 -18.43
N SER A 4 5.82 -6.89 -19.65
CA SER A 4 5.39 -5.50 -19.85
C SER A 4 3.88 -5.41 -19.69
N ILE A 5 3.42 -4.47 -18.87
CA ILE A 5 2.00 -4.14 -18.70
C ILE A 5 1.75 -2.80 -19.38
N GLY A 6 0.83 -2.78 -20.35
CA GLY A 6 0.40 -1.55 -21.00
C GLY A 6 -0.52 -0.76 -20.08
N PHE A 7 -0.18 0.51 -19.83
CA PHE A 7 -1.03 1.44 -19.10
C PHE A 7 -1.50 2.55 -20.05
N ARG A 8 -2.81 2.72 -20.18
CA ARG A 8 -3.43 3.77 -20.99
C ARG A 8 -4.10 4.77 -20.05
N PRO A 9 -3.40 5.84 -19.64
CA PRO A 9 -3.96 6.81 -18.70
C PRO A 9 -5.15 7.54 -19.32
N THR A 10 -6.15 7.80 -18.49
CA THR A 10 -7.17 8.82 -18.76
C THR A 10 -6.59 10.22 -18.53
N PRO A 11 -7.27 11.30 -18.99
CA PRO A 11 -6.82 12.66 -18.71
C PRO A 11 -6.64 12.96 -17.21
N ASP A 12 -7.46 12.34 -16.35
CA ASP A 12 -7.35 12.48 -14.90
C ASP A 12 -6.14 11.71 -14.35
N ASP A 13 -5.87 10.50 -14.85
CA ASP A 13 -4.65 9.77 -14.49
C ASP A 13 -3.40 10.55 -14.86
N GLU A 14 -3.38 11.19 -16.04
CA GLU A 14 -2.26 12.03 -16.47
C GLU A 14 -2.07 13.24 -15.55
N ARG A 15 -3.17 13.88 -15.13
CA ARG A 15 -3.13 14.98 -14.16
C ARG A 15 -2.54 14.51 -12.83
N ILE A 16 -3.04 13.39 -12.29
CA ILE A 16 -2.54 12.80 -11.05
C ILE A 16 -1.06 12.44 -11.16
N LEU A 17 -0.64 11.83 -12.28
CA LEU A 17 0.76 11.46 -12.51
C LEU A 17 1.67 12.69 -12.57
N ARG A 18 1.25 13.78 -13.23
CA ARG A 18 2.02 15.03 -13.27
C ARG A 18 2.15 15.68 -11.89
N GLU A 19 1.06 15.75 -11.14
CA GLU A 19 1.04 16.35 -9.79
C GLU A 19 1.82 15.51 -8.78
N ALA A 20 1.77 14.19 -8.90
CA ALA A 20 2.45 13.28 -7.99
C ALA A 20 3.94 13.09 -8.32
N ALA A 21 4.38 13.37 -9.56
CA ALA A 21 5.76 13.18 -9.99
C ALA A 21 6.71 14.10 -9.23
N ARG A 22 7.86 13.53 -8.83
CA ARG A 22 8.96 14.31 -8.25
C ARG A 22 9.95 14.74 -9.34
N PRO A 23 10.75 15.80 -9.14
CA PRO A 23 11.77 16.21 -10.10
C PRO A 23 12.69 15.04 -10.48
N GLY A 24 12.77 14.74 -11.78
CA GLY A 24 13.59 13.64 -12.31
C GLY A 24 12.98 12.23 -12.23
N GLU A 25 11.78 12.05 -11.66
CA GLU A 25 11.08 10.75 -11.70
C GLU A 25 10.56 10.44 -13.11
N ARG A 26 10.69 9.18 -13.52
CA ARG A 26 9.96 8.66 -14.69
C ARG A 26 8.55 8.28 -14.26
N THR A 27 7.60 8.29 -15.19
CA THR A 27 6.21 7.85 -14.94
C THR A 27 6.13 6.46 -14.30
N SER A 28 6.99 5.52 -14.74
CA SER A 28 7.06 4.18 -14.15
C SER A 28 7.46 4.19 -12.67
N ASP A 29 8.28 5.14 -12.25
CA ASP A 29 8.74 5.25 -10.85
C ASP A 29 7.60 5.80 -9.99
N THR A 30 6.90 6.82 -10.48
CA THR A 30 5.68 7.34 -9.84
C THR A 30 4.60 6.26 -9.72
N LEU A 31 4.37 5.47 -10.77
CA LEU A 31 3.42 4.34 -10.74
C LEU A 31 3.82 3.27 -9.72
N ARG A 32 5.11 2.88 -9.66
CA ARG A 32 5.58 1.93 -8.64
C ARG A 32 5.38 2.46 -7.23
N ARG A 33 5.61 3.76 -7.01
CA ARG A 33 5.37 4.40 -5.71
C ARG A 33 3.88 4.42 -5.35
N ALA A 34 3.00 4.71 -6.30
CA ALA A 34 1.56 4.64 -6.10
C ALA A 34 1.10 3.22 -5.71
N LEU A 35 1.63 2.19 -6.39
CA LEU A 35 1.33 0.79 -6.03
C LEU A 35 1.76 0.44 -4.60
N ARG A 36 2.93 0.91 -4.16
CA ARG A 36 3.38 0.70 -2.76
C ARG A 36 2.52 1.43 -1.74
N LEU A 37 1.97 2.60 -2.11
CA LEU A 37 1.05 3.33 -1.25
C LEU A 37 -0.26 2.55 -1.07
N LEU A 38 -0.82 2.00 -2.14
CA LEU A 38 -2.02 1.16 -2.09
C LEU A 38 -1.82 -0.11 -1.25
N ASP A 39 -0.64 -0.73 -1.33
CA ASP A 39 -0.27 -1.89 -0.51
C ASP A 39 -0.20 -1.52 0.98
N HIS A 40 0.44 -0.39 1.29
CA HIS A 40 0.53 0.11 2.66
C HIS A 40 -0.84 0.48 3.26
N GLU A 41 -1.74 1.07 2.47
CA GLU A 41 -3.11 1.36 2.91
C GLU A 41 -3.90 0.10 3.26
N ARG A 42 -3.74 -0.97 2.47
CA ARG A 42 -4.33 -2.29 2.78
C ARG A 42 -3.76 -2.86 4.06
N TRP A 43 -2.45 -2.78 4.24
CA TRP A 43 -1.80 -3.23 5.46
C TRP A 43 -2.29 -2.46 6.69
N LEU A 44 -2.39 -1.13 6.61
CA LEU A 44 -2.92 -0.31 7.71
C LEU A 44 -4.37 -0.64 8.06
N ALA A 45 -5.21 -0.91 7.05
CA ALA A 45 -6.60 -1.31 7.27
C ALA A 45 -6.67 -2.64 8.04
N GLN A 46 -5.88 -3.63 7.62
CA GLN A 46 -5.80 -4.93 8.31
C GLN A 46 -5.27 -4.76 9.73
N PHE A 47 -4.16 -4.04 9.90
CA PHE A 47 -3.56 -3.79 11.21
C PHE A 47 -4.55 -3.16 12.21
N ARG A 48 -5.37 -2.20 11.75
CA ARG A 48 -6.39 -1.57 12.61
C ARG A 48 -7.52 -2.55 12.97
N ALA A 49 -7.93 -3.40 12.03
CA ALA A 49 -8.94 -4.42 12.29
C ALA A 49 -8.44 -5.46 13.30
N ASP A 50 -7.18 -5.89 13.15
CA ASP A 50 -6.53 -6.82 14.07
C ASP A 50 -6.42 -6.20 15.47
N ALA A 51 -5.90 -4.97 15.57
CA ALA A 51 -5.80 -4.26 16.85
C ALA A 51 -7.15 -4.11 17.57
N GLN A 52 -8.24 -3.90 16.82
CA GLN A 52 -9.58 -3.84 17.39
C GLN A 52 -10.07 -5.20 17.90
N THR A 53 -9.71 -6.29 17.22
CA THR A 53 -10.06 -7.66 17.60
C THR A 53 -9.29 -8.11 18.83
N LEU A 54 -7.98 -7.84 18.86
CA LEU A 54 -7.06 -8.19 19.95
C LEU A 54 -7.23 -7.29 21.20
N LYS A 55 -8.03 -6.21 21.11
CA LYS A 55 -8.25 -5.27 22.22
C LYS A 55 -8.82 -5.92 23.49
N SER A 56 -9.52 -7.04 23.33
CA SER A 56 -10.14 -7.79 24.44
C SER A 56 -9.40 -9.09 24.74
N GLU A 57 -8.28 -9.34 24.07
CA GLU A 57 -7.46 -10.51 24.31
C GLU A 57 -6.63 -10.31 25.56
N ASP A 58 -6.84 -11.16 26.56
CA ASP A 58 -5.97 -11.23 27.72
C ASP A 58 -4.86 -12.25 27.44
N VAL A 59 -3.71 -11.73 27.02
CA VAL A 59 -2.50 -12.49 26.69
C VAL A 59 -1.95 -13.26 27.91
N ASN A 60 -2.38 -12.95 29.14
CA ASN A 60 -1.98 -13.69 30.34
C ASN A 60 -2.82 -14.95 30.58
N THR A 61 -3.84 -15.22 29.75
CA THR A 61 -4.72 -16.38 29.93
C THR A 61 -4.08 -17.68 29.43
N GLU A 62 -3.10 -17.59 28.53
CA GLU A 62 -2.39 -18.76 28.03
C GLU A 62 -1.10 -19.01 28.84
N PRO A 63 -0.85 -20.24 29.31
CA PRO A 63 0.41 -20.56 29.96
C PRO A 63 1.56 -20.39 28.95
N GLU A 64 2.59 -19.64 29.34
CA GLU A 64 3.77 -19.47 28.49
C GLU A 64 4.40 -20.83 28.18
N ALA A 65 4.28 -21.25 26.91
CA ALA A 65 4.89 -22.46 26.40
C ALA A 65 6.26 -22.12 25.80
N TRP A 66 7.28 -21.94 26.65
CA TRP A 66 8.69 -21.88 26.25
C TRP A 66 9.50 -22.98 26.91
#